data_AF-A0A1Q8CPM0-F1
#
_entry.id   AF-A0A1Q8CPM0-F1
#
_cell.length_a   1.000
_cell.length_b   1.000
_cell.length_c   1.000
_cell.angle_alpha   90.00
_cell.angle_beta   90.00
_cell.angle_gamma   90.00
#
_symmetry.space_group_name_H-M   'P 1'
#
loop_
_entity.id
_entity.type
_entity.pdbx_description
1 polymer ?
#
loop_
_entity_poly.entity_id
_entity_poly.type
_entity_poly.pdbx_seq_one_letter_code
_entity_poly.pdbx_strand_id
1 'polypeptide(L)'
;MRALALFPAAVVAFLLLATVLRMADVLVGSPDATRTGTATVTSCAEYGPVGRWGLGVSFGCSAEVRWTGGGTERVVFPPGQLAPDERDVPVFESGREPGRNDSARWFLAGHVAAVAMALLTLWFTLGALGSLVRVRPARRGERPDPWPVTGAEVAATPVTRRVRRLRLFAWAGLGAGLLEVLASVPLFDAPRRLSAFVSPWPELERAWLVAPPAGLVTGVGAGFAVLAGLVASAVHRDAARVLRHGQPYLEARRPRTGGTSWVPAAVVAALAGWAVVSAVRALPADAPAYVVLAGARDALFLVALLVIMLRTRQSAQGMVDQLMAERGTARPVPPSNGT
;
A
#
# COMPACT_ATOMS: atom_id res chain seq x y z
N MET A 1 -3.23 -16.52 -13.29
CA MET A 1 -1.88 -16.36 -12.71
C MET A 1 -1.18 -15.07 -13.17
N ARG A 2 -1.17 -14.71 -14.46
CA ARG A 2 -0.57 -13.44 -14.94
C ARG A 2 -1.09 -12.17 -14.24
N ALA A 3 -2.40 -12.07 -13.98
CA ALA A 3 -2.99 -10.96 -13.22
C ALA A 3 -2.39 -10.78 -11.81
N LEU A 4 -2.02 -11.89 -11.17
CA LEU A 4 -1.49 -11.94 -9.81
C LEU A 4 -0.02 -11.49 -9.75
N ALA A 5 0.70 -11.55 -10.87
CA ALA A 5 2.07 -11.04 -11.00
C ALA A 5 2.12 -9.59 -11.53
N LEU A 6 1.20 -9.22 -12.43
CA LEU A 6 1.17 -7.88 -13.01
C LEU A 6 0.72 -6.80 -12.02
N PHE A 7 -0.19 -7.13 -11.11
CA PHE A 7 -0.64 -6.20 -10.08
C PHE A 7 0.49 -5.76 -9.12
N PRO A 8 1.23 -6.67 -8.45
CA PRO A 8 2.35 -6.26 -7.61
C PRO A 8 3.46 -5.56 -8.40
N ALA A 9 3.71 -5.95 -9.66
CA ALA A 9 4.64 -5.24 -10.52
C ALA A 9 4.21 -3.79 -10.82
N ALA A 10 2.91 -3.54 -11.01
CA ALA A 10 2.37 -2.18 -11.17
C ALA A 10 2.56 -1.34 -9.92
N VAL A 11 2.34 -1.93 -8.74
CA VAL A 11 2.58 -1.27 -7.45
C VAL A 11 4.04 -0.90 -7.29
N VAL A 12 4.97 -1.83 -7.52
CA VAL A 12 6.41 -1.57 -7.43
C VAL A 12 6.84 -0.49 -8.41
N ALA A 13 6.38 -0.55 -9.67
CA ALA A 13 6.70 0.47 -10.68
C ALA A 13 6.18 1.86 -10.28
N PHE A 14 4.96 1.95 -9.74
CA PHE A 14 4.40 3.20 -9.25
C PHE A 14 5.21 3.80 -8.09
N LEU A 15 5.69 2.95 -7.16
CA LEU A 15 6.53 3.41 -6.05
C LEU A 15 7.89 3.92 -6.52
N LEU A 16 8.50 3.23 -7.49
CA LEU A 16 9.73 3.69 -8.12
C LEU A 16 9.51 5.01 -8.85
N LEU A 17 8.41 5.16 -9.60
CA LEU A 17 8.04 6.42 -10.25
C LEU A 17 7.88 7.56 -9.24
N ALA A 18 7.13 7.35 -8.15
CA ALA A 18 6.95 8.36 -7.11
C ALA A 18 8.27 8.78 -6.46
N THR A 19 9.17 7.81 -6.25
CA THR A 19 10.52 8.07 -5.72
C THR A 19 11.34 8.92 -6.69
N VAL A 20 11.35 8.57 -7.98
CA VAL A 20 12.07 9.33 -9.01
C VAL A 20 11.53 10.74 -9.16
N LEU A 21 10.20 10.92 -9.22
CA LEU A 21 9.57 12.24 -9.33
C LEU A 21 9.94 13.16 -8.15
N ARG A 22 10.03 12.59 -6.93
CA ARG A 22 10.41 13.33 -5.74
C ARG A 22 11.91 13.66 -5.70
N MET A 23 12.77 12.73 -6.09
CA MET A 23 14.22 12.93 -6.06
C MET A 23 14.72 13.87 -7.16
N ALA A 24 14.00 13.94 -8.28
CA ALA A 24 14.39 14.74 -9.43
C ALA A 24 13.64 16.09 -9.55
N ASP A 25 12.78 16.43 -8.57
CA ASP A 25 11.97 17.66 -8.55
C ASP A 25 11.23 17.96 -9.87
N VAL A 26 10.88 16.91 -10.62
CA VAL A 26 10.31 17.02 -11.99
C VAL A 26 9.00 17.82 -12.00
N LEU A 27 8.26 17.81 -10.89
CA LEU A 27 6.97 18.50 -10.78
C LEU A 27 7.08 20.00 -10.49
N VAL A 28 8.25 20.49 -10.04
CA VAL A 28 8.44 21.87 -9.56
C VAL A 28 8.98 22.80 -10.67
N GLY A 29 9.43 22.22 -11.78
CA GLY A 29 10.08 22.93 -12.90
C GLY A 29 11.54 23.28 -12.59
N SER A 30 12.34 23.59 -13.62
CA SER A 30 13.69 24.11 -13.40
C SER A 30 13.59 25.46 -12.68
N PRO A 31 14.26 25.65 -11.53
CA PRO A 31 14.39 26.98 -10.97
C PRO A 31 15.22 27.83 -11.94
N ASP A 32 14.63 28.91 -12.46
CA ASP A 32 15.38 29.91 -13.22
C ASP A 32 16.35 30.60 -12.26
N ALA A 33 17.62 30.22 -12.33
CA ALA A 33 18.66 30.78 -11.50
C ALA A 33 18.92 32.23 -11.92
N THR A 34 18.61 33.17 -11.03
CA THR A 34 18.91 34.60 -11.23
C THR A 34 20.36 34.91 -10.91
N ARG A 35 20.96 34.19 -9.95
CA ARG A 35 22.38 34.29 -9.57
C ARG A 35 22.95 32.92 -9.21
N THR A 36 24.24 32.72 -9.47
CA THR A 36 24.99 31.50 -9.11
C THR A 36 26.26 31.85 -8.35
N GLY A 37 26.70 30.96 -7.46
CA GLY A 37 27.87 31.20 -6.61
C GLY A 37 28.40 29.95 -5.92
N THR A 38 29.34 30.15 -5.00
CA THR A 38 29.92 29.11 -4.15
C THR A 38 29.65 29.43 -2.69
N ALA A 39 29.08 28.48 -1.95
CA ALA A 39 28.74 28.62 -0.53
C ALA A 39 29.76 27.92 0.37
N THR A 40 30.07 28.57 1.49
CA THR A 40 30.82 27.99 2.61
C THR A 40 29.94 28.02 3.85
N VAL A 41 29.63 26.86 4.40
CA VAL A 41 28.73 26.73 5.55
C VAL A 41 29.37 27.34 6.80
N THR A 42 28.66 28.26 7.46
CA THR A 42 29.15 28.95 8.66
C THR A 42 28.50 28.46 9.94
N SER A 43 27.21 28.11 9.89
CA SER A 43 26.50 27.49 11.01
C SER A 43 25.30 26.69 10.50
N CYS A 44 24.91 25.67 11.25
CA CYS A 44 23.71 24.90 10.96
C CYS A 44 22.86 24.75 12.22
N ALA A 45 21.55 24.85 12.05
CA ALA A 45 20.59 24.38 13.02
C ALA A 45 20.13 22.98 12.57
N GLU A 46 20.18 22.04 13.51
CA GLU A 46 19.65 20.71 13.29
C GLU A 46 18.12 20.73 13.38
N TYR A 47 17.47 20.23 12.33
CA TYR A 47 16.04 20.02 12.27
C TYR A 47 15.76 18.53 12.39
N GLY A 48 15.07 18.20 13.47
CA GLY A 48 14.64 16.84 13.80
C GLY A 48 13.78 16.20 12.71
N PRO A 49 13.47 14.91 12.87
CA PRO A 49 13.54 13.95 11.79
C PRO A 49 12.71 14.32 10.56
N VAL A 50 13.36 14.25 9.39
CA VAL A 50 12.77 14.65 8.08
C VAL A 50 11.59 13.75 7.70
N GLY A 51 11.59 12.51 8.19
CA GLY A 51 10.47 11.60 8.08
C GLY A 51 9.66 11.53 9.36
N ARG A 52 8.35 11.27 9.22
CA ARG A 52 7.50 10.70 10.29
C ARG A 52 8.15 9.46 10.94
N TRP A 53 9.06 8.81 10.21
CA TRP A 53 9.80 7.60 10.58
C TRP A 53 11.10 7.84 11.38
N GLY A 54 11.35 9.04 11.92
CA GLY A 54 12.52 9.26 12.77
C GLY A 54 13.89 9.18 12.07
N LEU A 55 13.89 8.82 10.78
CA LEU A 55 15.09 8.62 9.99
C LEU A 55 15.56 9.94 9.36
N GLY A 56 16.82 10.24 9.63
CA GLY A 56 17.54 11.37 9.05
C GLY A 56 17.28 12.68 9.79
N VAL A 57 18.34 13.43 10.00
CA VAL A 57 18.30 14.83 10.43
C VAL A 57 18.49 15.70 9.20
N SER A 58 17.75 16.80 9.09
CA SER A 58 18.06 17.82 8.10
C SER A 58 18.73 19.00 8.77
N PHE A 59 19.62 19.67 8.05
CA PHE A 59 20.28 20.87 8.55
C PHE A 59 19.78 22.06 7.76
N GLY A 60 19.26 23.07 8.45
CA GLY A 60 19.06 24.39 7.89
C GLY A 60 20.31 25.20 8.21
N CYS A 61 21.08 25.53 7.18
CA CYS A 61 22.41 26.09 7.34
C CYS A 61 22.46 27.55 6.88
N SER A 62 23.17 28.39 7.62
CA SER A 62 23.60 29.69 7.14
C SER A 62 25.00 29.57 6.53
N ALA A 63 25.15 30.03 5.31
CA ALA A 63 26.40 29.94 4.56
C ALA A 63 26.79 31.31 4.01
N GLU A 64 28.10 31.53 3.92
CA GLU A 64 28.65 32.68 3.23
C GLU A 64 28.79 32.32 1.75
N VAL A 65 28.07 33.06 0.89
CA VAL A 65 27.99 32.80 -0.54
C VAL A 65 28.80 33.84 -1.28
N ARG A 66 29.79 33.39 -2.04
CA ARG A 66 30.54 34.20 -3.00
C ARG A 66 29.88 34.07 -4.36
N TRP A 67 29.23 35.14 -4.81
CA TRP A 67 28.50 35.15 -6.08
C TRP A 67 29.45 35.32 -7.27
N THR A 68 29.08 34.75 -8.41
CA THR A 68 29.88 34.83 -9.65
C THR A 68 29.98 36.27 -10.19
N GLY A 69 28.96 37.09 -9.95
CA GLY A 69 28.95 38.52 -10.29
C GLY A 69 29.78 39.40 -9.36
N GLY A 70 30.48 38.80 -8.38
CA GLY A 70 31.16 39.51 -7.30
C GLY A 70 30.25 39.74 -6.09
N GLY A 71 30.87 40.09 -4.97
CA GLY A 71 30.20 40.24 -3.68
C GLY A 71 30.09 38.93 -2.90
N THR A 72 30.07 39.09 -1.57
CA THR A 72 29.93 38.00 -0.62
C THR A 72 28.78 38.34 0.32
N GLU A 73 27.86 37.41 0.53
CA GLU A 73 26.67 37.62 1.34
C GLU A 73 26.37 36.38 2.19
N ARG A 74 25.83 36.59 3.40
CA ARG A 74 25.36 35.48 4.24
C ARG A 74 23.93 35.14 3.86
N VAL A 75 23.70 33.90 3.47
CA VAL A 75 22.41 33.38 3.00
C VAL A 75 21.99 32.19 3.86
N VAL A 76 20.70 32.10 4.20
CA VAL A 76 20.12 30.97 4.93
C VAL A 76 19.49 29.99 3.94
N PHE A 77 19.92 28.74 4.00
CA PHE A 77 19.44 27.66 3.16
C PHE A 77 18.37 26.83 3.90
N PRO A 78 17.30 26.41 3.20
CA PRO A 78 16.27 25.58 3.79
C PRO A 78 16.81 24.20 4.19
N PRO A 79 16.16 23.50 5.14
CA PRO A 79 16.66 22.24 5.66
C PRO A 79 16.91 21.18 4.58
N GLY A 80 18.12 20.58 4.58
CA GLY A 80 18.49 19.49 3.68
C GLY A 80 19.20 19.91 2.39
N GLN A 81 19.41 21.21 2.17
CA GLN A 81 20.17 21.72 1.02
C GLN A 81 21.68 21.66 1.23
N LEU A 82 22.14 21.95 2.45
CA LEU A 82 23.55 21.96 2.83
C LEU A 82 23.77 21.12 4.09
N ALA A 83 24.97 20.60 4.28
CA ALA A 83 25.38 19.85 5.45
C ALA A 83 26.46 20.60 6.26
N PRO A 84 26.64 20.26 7.56
CA PRO A 84 27.74 20.79 8.34
C PRO A 84 29.09 20.56 7.66
N ASP A 85 30.02 21.50 7.84
CA ASP A 85 31.39 21.48 7.31
C ASP A 85 31.56 21.52 5.78
N GLU A 86 30.47 21.68 5.03
CA GLU A 86 30.57 21.84 3.57
C GLU A 86 31.21 23.18 3.17
N ARG A 87 32.14 23.11 2.22
CA ARG A 87 32.88 24.27 1.67
C ARG A 87 32.86 24.22 0.15
N ASP A 88 32.88 25.40 -0.46
CA ASP A 88 32.91 25.57 -1.91
C ASP A 88 31.78 24.83 -2.66
N VAL A 89 30.60 24.74 -2.04
CA VAL A 89 29.44 24.07 -2.64
C VAL A 89 28.82 24.99 -3.69
N PRO A 90 28.59 24.52 -4.93
CA PRO A 90 27.92 25.34 -5.92
C PRO A 90 26.46 25.58 -5.48
N VAL A 91 26.02 26.84 -5.50
CA VAL A 91 24.68 27.25 -5.10
C VAL A 91 24.07 28.18 -6.12
N PHE A 92 22.74 28.28 -6.10
CA PHE A 92 22.00 29.22 -6.90
C PHE A 92 20.96 29.96 -6.06
N GLU A 93 20.65 31.17 -6.50
CA GLU A 93 19.48 31.91 -6.07
C GLU A 93 18.49 31.94 -7.24
N SER A 94 17.22 31.77 -6.92
CA SER A 94 16.11 31.96 -7.86
C SER A 94 15.13 32.96 -7.25
N GLY A 95 14.08 33.38 -7.95
CA GLY A 95 12.99 34.16 -7.34
C GLY A 95 12.20 33.44 -6.21
N ARG A 96 12.71 32.29 -5.73
CA ARG A 96 12.25 31.49 -4.58
C ARG A 96 13.38 31.39 -3.54
N GLU A 97 13.37 30.33 -2.74
CA GLU A 97 14.44 30.05 -1.76
C GLU A 97 15.78 29.68 -2.45
N PRO A 98 16.92 30.02 -1.83
CA PRO A 98 18.25 29.64 -2.31
C PRO A 98 18.46 28.13 -2.19
N GLY A 99 19.17 27.55 -3.16
CA GLY A 99 19.31 26.10 -3.27
C GLY A 99 20.72 25.66 -3.65
N ARG A 100 21.01 24.39 -3.39
CA ARG A 100 22.26 23.76 -3.82
C ARG A 100 22.19 23.48 -5.32
N ASN A 101 23.21 23.92 -6.07
CA ASN A 101 23.34 23.70 -7.50
C ASN A 101 23.93 22.31 -7.82
N ASP A 102 23.37 21.29 -7.19
CA ASP A 102 23.63 19.87 -7.46
C ASP A 102 22.61 19.29 -8.45
N SER A 103 21.57 20.06 -8.77
CA SER A 103 20.39 19.65 -9.54
C SER A 103 20.65 19.58 -11.04
N ALA A 104 21.63 20.32 -11.57
CA ALA A 104 21.92 20.32 -13.01
C ALA A 104 22.31 18.93 -13.56
N ARG A 105 23.04 18.12 -12.78
CA ARG A 105 23.43 16.73 -13.18
C ARG A 105 22.24 15.76 -13.18
N TRP A 106 21.26 15.98 -12.32
CA TRP A 106 20.10 15.10 -12.18
C TRP A 106 18.89 15.58 -12.99
N PHE A 107 18.91 16.82 -13.49
CA PHE A 107 17.78 17.38 -14.23
C PHE A 107 17.45 16.54 -15.48
N LEU A 108 18.44 16.29 -16.34
CA LEU A 108 18.23 15.52 -17.57
C LEU A 108 17.98 14.03 -17.26
N ALA A 109 18.79 13.44 -16.39
CA ALA A 109 18.66 12.03 -16.01
C ALA A 109 17.33 11.75 -15.29
N GLY A 110 16.87 12.68 -14.46
CA GLY A 110 15.64 12.61 -13.69
C GLY A 110 14.39 12.68 -14.55
N HIS A 111 14.34 13.56 -15.54
CA HIS A 111 13.24 13.62 -16.51
C HIS A 111 13.17 12.33 -17.35
N VAL A 112 14.31 11.84 -17.85
CA VAL A 112 14.37 10.59 -18.62
C VAL A 112 13.95 9.40 -17.75
N ALA A 113 14.44 9.31 -16.51
CA ALA A 113 14.07 8.26 -15.56
C ALA A 113 12.58 8.33 -15.18
N ALA A 114 12.03 9.53 -14.98
CA ALA A 114 10.61 9.73 -14.66
C ALA A 114 9.72 9.27 -15.82
N VAL A 115 10.05 9.65 -17.06
CA VAL A 115 9.33 9.18 -18.26
C VAL A 115 9.41 7.66 -18.39
N ALA A 116 10.60 7.08 -18.23
CA ALA A 116 10.78 5.63 -18.29
C ALA A 116 9.96 4.89 -17.22
N MET A 117 9.98 5.37 -15.97
CA MET A 117 9.19 4.79 -14.88
C MET A 117 7.68 5.01 -15.07
N ALA A 118 7.26 6.13 -15.66
CA ALA A 118 5.87 6.40 -15.97
C ALA A 118 5.35 5.42 -17.03
N LEU A 119 6.12 5.21 -18.10
CA LEU A 119 5.81 4.22 -19.13
C LEU A 119 5.77 2.80 -18.57
N LEU A 120 6.72 2.45 -17.69
CA LEU A 120 6.75 1.14 -17.03
C LEU A 120 5.52 0.94 -16.12
N THR A 121 5.18 1.96 -15.33
CA THR A 121 3.99 1.95 -14.46
C THR A 121 2.72 1.83 -15.30
N LEU A 122 2.61 2.60 -16.38
CA LEU A 122 1.50 2.52 -17.31
C LEU A 122 1.40 1.13 -17.94
N TRP A 123 2.51 0.56 -18.39
CA TRP A 123 2.56 -0.79 -18.96
C TRP A 123 2.03 -1.85 -18.00
N PHE A 124 2.52 -1.86 -16.75
CA PHE A 124 2.05 -2.82 -15.75
C PHE A 124 0.60 -2.57 -15.34
N THR A 125 0.18 -1.31 -15.25
CA THR A 125 -1.20 -0.94 -14.93
C THR A 125 -2.16 -1.39 -16.04
N LEU A 126 -1.82 -1.12 -17.30
CA LEU A 126 -2.56 -1.60 -18.48
C LEU A 126 -2.54 -3.13 -18.58
N GLY A 127 -1.42 -3.78 -18.24
CA GLY A 127 -1.33 -5.24 -18.19
C GLY A 127 -2.24 -5.83 -17.09
N ALA A 128 -2.24 -5.22 -15.91
CA ALA A 128 -3.11 -5.60 -14.80
C ALA A 128 -4.58 -5.38 -15.17
N LEU A 129 -4.96 -4.17 -15.59
CA LEU A 129 -6.30 -3.83 -16.09
C LEU A 129 -6.73 -4.75 -17.25
N GLY A 130 -5.87 -4.94 -18.25
CA GLY A 130 -6.13 -5.84 -19.37
C GLY A 130 -6.32 -7.29 -18.93
N SER A 131 -5.65 -7.74 -17.86
CA SER A 131 -5.88 -9.06 -17.28
C SER A 131 -7.20 -9.18 -16.53
N LEU A 132 -7.71 -8.06 -15.99
CA LEU A 132 -9.01 -7.96 -15.34
C LEU A 132 -10.15 -7.83 -16.37
N VAL A 133 -9.96 -7.02 -17.41
CA VAL A 133 -10.90 -6.80 -18.53
C VAL A 133 -10.92 -8.02 -19.47
N ARG A 134 -9.85 -8.83 -19.51
CA ARG A 134 -9.88 -10.19 -20.10
C ARG A 134 -10.63 -11.22 -19.26
N VAL A 135 -11.41 -10.80 -18.26
CA VAL A 135 -12.68 -11.44 -17.94
C VAL A 135 -13.62 -11.15 -19.14
N ARG A 136 -13.34 -11.89 -20.22
CA ARG A 136 -13.79 -11.73 -21.61
C ARG A 136 -15.26 -11.29 -21.78
N PRO A 137 -15.57 -10.29 -22.64
CA PRO A 137 -16.74 -10.43 -23.50
C PRO A 137 -16.55 -11.71 -24.32
N ALA A 138 -17.55 -12.60 -24.32
CA ALA A 138 -17.49 -13.89 -24.99
C ALA A 138 -16.84 -13.74 -26.38
N ARG A 139 -15.62 -14.27 -26.56
CA ARG A 139 -15.01 -14.28 -27.89
C ARG A 139 -15.95 -15.07 -28.80
N ARG A 140 -16.32 -14.53 -29.96
CA ARG A 140 -16.99 -15.29 -31.03
C ARG A 140 -16.18 -16.58 -31.25
N GLY A 141 -16.76 -17.73 -30.89
CA GLY A 141 -16.12 -19.06 -30.99
C GLY A 141 -15.60 -19.68 -29.68
N GLU A 142 -15.67 -18.98 -28.54
CA GLU A 142 -15.45 -19.62 -27.24
C GLU A 142 -16.70 -20.42 -26.88
N ARG A 143 -16.53 -21.72 -26.65
CA ARG A 143 -17.64 -22.61 -26.29
C ARG A 143 -18.40 -21.97 -25.12
N PRO A 144 -19.74 -21.82 -25.22
CA PRO A 144 -20.54 -21.24 -24.14
C PRO A 144 -20.17 -21.92 -22.83
N ASP A 145 -20.02 -21.14 -21.75
CA ASP A 145 -19.77 -21.68 -20.40
C ASP A 145 -20.81 -22.78 -20.17
N PRO A 146 -20.40 -24.06 -19.97
CA PRO A 146 -21.35 -25.15 -19.82
C PRO A 146 -22.25 -24.99 -18.60
N TRP A 147 -21.91 -24.06 -17.70
CA TRP A 147 -22.64 -23.80 -16.45
C TRP A 147 -23.01 -22.32 -16.32
N PRO A 148 -23.90 -21.80 -17.19
CA PRO A 148 -24.28 -20.39 -17.15
C PRO A 148 -25.05 -20.09 -15.86
N VAL A 149 -24.80 -18.91 -15.30
CA VAL A 149 -25.53 -18.34 -14.16
C VAL A 149 -25.81 -16.86 -14.42
N THR A 150 -27.00 -16.40 -14.07
CA THR A 150 -27.40 -15.00 -14.28
C THR A 150 -26.93 -14.12 -13.11
N GLY A 151 -26.83 -12.80 -13.33
CA GLY A 151 -26.50 -11.87 -12.25
C GLY A 151 -27.52 -11.89 -11.10
N ALA A 152 -28.80 -12.09 -11.42
CA ALA A 152 -29.88 -12.21 -10.43
C ALA A 152 -29.72 -13.47 -9.56
N GLU A 153 -29.36 -14.62 -10.17
CA GLU A 153 -29.08 -15.85 -9.43
C GLU A 153 -27.87 -15.69 -8.50
N VAL A 154 -26.82 -15.00 -8.96
CA VAL A 154 -25.65 -14.70 -8.14
C VAL A 154 -26.02 -13.80 -6.96
N ALA A 155 -26.85 -12.77 -7.18
CA ALA A 155 -27.31 -11.88 -6.13
C ALA A 155 -28.23 -12.57 -5.10
N ALA A 156 -29.06 -13.52 -5.55
CA ALA A 156 -29.94 -14.32 -4.70
C ALA A 156 -29.19 -15.43 -3.93
N THR A 157 -27.96 -15.76 -4.33
CA THR A 157 -27.15 -16.78 -3.66
C THR A 157 -26.74 -16.28 -2.27
N PRO A 158 -26.88 -17.09 -1.21
CA PRO A 158 -26.43 -16.73 0.12
C PRO A 158 -24.92 -16.51 0.17
N VAL A 159 -24.49 -15.50 0.94
CA VAL A 159 -23.07 -15.18 1.09
C VAL A 159 -22.41 -16.18 2.04
N THR A 160 -21.64 -17.11 1.49
CA THR A 160 -20.91 -18.10 2.28
C THR A 160 -19.85 -17.45 3.18
N ARG A 161 -19.46 -18.14 4.27
CA ARG A 161 -18.45 -17.62 5.21
C ARG A 161 -17.12 -17.33 4.50
N ARG A 162 -16.78 -18.13 3.49
CA ARG A 162 -15.59 -17.92 2.65
C ARG A 162 -15.63 -16.61 1.86
N VAL A 163 -16.78 -16.25 1.29
CA VAL A 163 -16.95 -14.95 0.59
C VAL A 163 -16.87 -13.81 1.59
N ARG A 164 -17.51 -13.94 2.76
CA ARG A 164 -17.43 -12.95 3.85
C ARG A 164 -15.99 -12.73 4.32
N ARG A 165 -15.20 -13.80 4.47
CA ARG A 165 -13.76 -13.72 4.80
C ARG A 165 -13.00 -12.85 3.82
N LEU A 166 -13.13 -13.15 2.53
CA LEU A 166 -12.39 -12.46 1.48
C LEU A 166 -12.79 -10.99 1.38
N ARG A 167 -14.07 -10.67 1.59
CA ARG A 167 -14.53 -9.27 1.70
C ARG A 167 -13.94 -8.57 2.92
N LEU A 168 -13.91 -9.22 4.09
CA LEU A 168 -13.29 -8.65 5.30
C LEU A 168 -11.80 -8.39 5.12
N PHE A 169 -11.09 -9.30 4.45
CA PHE A 169 -9.70 -9.09 4.06
C PHE A 169 -9.50 -7.93 3.09
N ALA A 170 -10.41 -7.77 2.12
CA ALA A 170 -10.38 -6.63 1.22
C ALA A 170 -10.58 -5.31 1.98
N TRP A 171 -11.56 -5.26 2.88
CA TRP A 171 -11.80 -4.10 3.73
C TRP A 171 -10.63 -3.81 4.67
N ALA A 172 -10.00 -4.83 5.25
CA ALA A 172 -8.82 -4.66 6.09
C ALA A 172 -7.64 -4.07 5.30
N GLY A 173 -7.40 -4.56 4.07
CA GLY A 173 -6.36 -4.03 3.18
C GLY A 173 -6.63 -2.57 2.75
N LEU A 174 -7.87 -2.24 2.40
CA LEU A 174 -8.26 -0.86 2.07
C LEU A 174 -8.17 0.07 3.28
N GLY A 175 -8.65 -0.39 4.44
CA GLY A 175 -8.60 0.38 5.68
C GLY A 175 -7.16 0.67 6.10
N ALA A 176 -6.25 -0.32 6.00
CA ALA A 176 -4.83 -0.12 6.27
C ALA A 176 -4.21 0.90 5.31
N GLY A 177 -4.49 0.80 4.00
CA GLY A 177 -4.01 1.77 3.02
C GLY A 177 -4.57 3.19 3.25
N LEU A 178 -5.86 3.31 3.56
CA LEU A 178 -6.49 4.59 3.85
C LEU A 178 -5.91 5.22 5.12
N LEU A 179 -5.75 4.45 6.19
CA LEU A 179 -5.13 4.92 7.43
C LEU A 179 -3.70 5.40 7.19
N GLU A 180 -2.93 4.70 6.35
CA GLU A 180 -1.58 5.12 6.00
C GLU A 180 -1.58 6.42 5.18
N VAL A 181 -2.50 6.57 4.22
CA VAL A 181 -2.68 7.82 3.47
C VAL A 181 -3.04 8.97 4.41
N LEU A 182 -4.04 8.78 5.27
CA LEU A 182 -4.47 9.79 6.25
C LEU A 182 -3.34 10.15 7.21
N ALA A 183 -2.55 9.16 7.64
CA ALA A 183 -1.43 9.38 8.53
C ALA A 183 -0.17 9.92 7.81
N SER A 184 -0.17 9.94 6.47
CA SER A 184 0.85 10.59 5.64
C SER A 184 0.49 12.04 5.30
N VAL A 185 -0.73 12.51 5.59
CA VAL A 185 -1.11 13.91 5.42
C VAL A 185 -0.34 14.75 6.45
N PRO A 186 0.58 15.62 6.00
CA PRO A 186 1.30 16.50 6.91
C PRO A 186 0.33 17.48 7.59
N LEU A 187 0.28 17.44 8.92
CA LEU A 187 -0.39 18.46 9.73
C LEU A 187 0.51 19.70 9.76
N PHE A 188 0.46 20.50 8.69
CA PHE A 188 1.32 21.67 8.53
C PHE A 188 1.04 22.83 9.51
N ASP A 189 -0.04 22.77 10.29
CA ASP A 189 -0.47 23.87 11.17
C ASP A 189 -0.59 23.52 12.67
N ALA A 190 -0.05 22.39 13.13
CA ALA A 190 -0.05 22.10 14.56
C ALA A 190 1.06 22.91 15.26
N PRO A 191 0.74 23.92 16.11
CA PRO A 191 1.77 24.62 16.87
C PRO A 191 2.46 23.61 17.78
N ARG A 192 3.77 23.38 17.58
CA ARG A 192 4.60 22.52 18.43
C ARG A 192 4.76 23.17 19.80
N ARG A 193 3.72 23.07 20.65
CA ARG A 193 3.63 23.72 21.96
C ARG A 193 4.37 23.00 23.09
N LEU A 194 5.14 21.95 22.81
CA LEU A 194 5.84 21.21 23.85
C LEU A 194 7.34 21.36 23.68
N SER A 195 7.94 22.24 24.48
CA SER A 195 9.39 22.48 24.61
C SER A 195 10.20 21.28 25.10
N ALA A 196 9.56 20.11 25.28
CA ALA A 196 10.17 18.86 25.71
C ALA A 196 9.59 17.65 24.95
N PHE A 197 9.24 17.80 23.67
CA PHE A 197 8.85 16.65 22.84
C PHE A 197 10.09 15.80 22.53
N VAL A 198 10.36 14.81 23.38
CA VAL A 198 11.24 13.69 23.04
C VAL A 198 10.43 12.79 22.10
N SER A 199 10.89 12.67 20.86
CA SER A 199 10.23 11.87 19.85
C SER A 199 10.14 10.40 20.31
N PRO A 200 8.94 9.81 20.46
CA PRO A 200 8.77 8.42 20.89
C PRO A 200 9.14 7.40 19.80
N TRP A 201 9.83 7.84 18.76
CA TRP A 201 10.03 7.07 17.55
C TRP A 201 11.03 5.92 17.67
N PRO A 202 12.17 6.08 18.36
CA PRO A 202 13.10 4.97 18.57
C PRO A 202 12.44 3.78 19.30
N GLU A 203 11.49 4.05 20.20
CA GLU A 203 10.69 3.04 20.89
C GLU A 203 9.68 2.37 19.94
N LEU A 204 9.03 3.17 19.08
CA LEU A 204 8.07 2.67 18.08
C LEU A 204 8.73 1.81 17.00
N GLU A 205 9.91 2.18 16.52
CA GLU A 205 10.64 1.41 15.52
C GLU A 205 11.07 0.04 16.07
N ARG A 206 11.50 -0.01 17.34
CA ARG A 206 11.83 -1.26 18.04
C ARG A 206 10.59 -2.12 18.32
N ALA A 207 9.40 -1.51 18.42
CA ALA A 207 8.15 -2.21 18.67
C ALA A 207 7.59 -2.92 17.43
N TRP A 208 7.88 -2.42 16.23
CA TRP A 208 7.32 -2.93 14.98
C TRP A 208 8.05 -4.14 14.42
N LEU A 209 7.30 -5.06 13.82
CA LEU A 209 7.89 -6.20 13.11
C LEU A 209 8.39 -5.79 11.73
N VAL A 210 7.68 -4.87 11.07
CA VAL A 210 8.03 -4.37 9.75
C VAL A 210 7.70 -2.88 9.68
N ALA A 211 8.65 -2.08 9.19
CA ALA A 211 8.47 -0.67 8.88
C ALA A 211 8.51 -0.46 7.35
N PRO A 212 7.53 -0.99 6.60
CA PRO A 212 7.49 -0.78 5.15
C PRO A 212 7.25 0.71 4.83
N PRO A 213 7.81 1.22 3.72
CA PRO A 213 7.48 2.56 3.24
C PRO A 213 5.96 2.74 3.07
N ALA A 214 5.43 3.90 3.43
CA ALA A 214 3.99 4.21 3.38
C ALA A 214 3.34 3.82 2.03
N GLY A 215 4.00 4.16 0.92
CA GLY A 215 3.51 3.82 -0.41
C GLY A 215 3.43 2.30 -0.65
N LEU A 216 4.33 1.51 -0.07
CA LEU A 216 4.30 0.05 -0.18
C LEU A 216 3.10 -0.53 0.56
N VAL A 217 2.78 -0.03 1.75
CA VAL A 217 1.59 -0.45 2.50
C VAL A 217 0.31 -0.15 1.72
N THR A 218 0.17 1.08 1.23
CA THR A 218 -1.02 1.50 0.50
C THR A 218 -1.19 0.71 -0.80
N GLY A 219 -0.12 0.56 -1.58
CA GLY A 219 -0.16 -0.17 -2.84
C GLY A 219 -0.42 -1.67 -2.67
N VAL A 220 0.29 -2.32 -1.73
CA VAL A 220 0.09 -3.75 -1.45
C VAL A 220 -1.30 -3.99 -0.84
N GLY A 221 -1.74 -3.13 0.09
CA GLY A 221 -3.06 -3.21 0.71
C GLY A 221 -4.20 -3.10 -0.30
N ALA A 222 -4.14 -2.09 -1.18
CA ALA A 222 -5.10 -1.93 -2.27
C ALA A 222 -5.09 -3.13 -3.23
N GLY A 223 -3.90 -3.64 -3.57
CA GLY A 223 -3.78 -4.80 -4.44
C GLY A 223 -4.33 -6.08 -3.88
N PHE A 224 -4.02 -6.35 -2.63
CA PHE A 224 -4.58 -7.47 -1.90
C PHE A 224 -6.10 -7.34 -1.82
N ALA A 225 -6.64 -6.14 -1.61
CA ALA A 225 -8.08 -5.92 -1.56
C ALA A 225 -8.78 -6.19 -2.90
N VAL A 226 -8.21 -5.71 -4.00
CA VAL A 226 -8.71 -6.01 -5.35
C VAL A 226 -8.69 -7.51 -5.61
N LEU A 227 -7.55 -8.18 -5.33
CA LEU A 227 -7.43 -9.62 -5.51
C LEU A 227 -8.43 -10.41 -4.67
N ALA A 228 -8.56 -10.06 -3.38
CA ALA A 228 -9.50 -10.69 -2.47
C ALA A 228 -10.95 -10.48 -2.92
N GLY A 229 -11.30 -9.27 -3.39
CA GLY A 229 -12.62 -8.96 -3.96
C GLY A 229 -12.93 -9.77 -5.22
N LEU A 230 -11.96 -9.93 -6.13
CA LEU A 230 -12.12 -10.75 -7.34
C LEU A 230 -12.31 -12.22 -7.02
N VAL A 231 -11.51 -12.76 -6.09
CA VAL A 231 -11.67 -14.14 -5.61
C VAL A 231 -13.00 -14.32 -4.90
N ALA A 232 -13.46 -13.33 -4.11
CA ALA A 232 -14.77 -13.36 -3.46
C ALA A 232 -15.90 -13.45 -4.50
N SER A 233 -15.85 -12.62 -5.53
CA SER A 233 -16.83 -12.62 -6.62
C SER A 233 -16.81 -13.89 -7.46
N ALA A 234 -15.63 -14.51 -7.66
CA ALA A 234 -15.53 -15.80 -8.34
C ALA A 234 -16.13 -16.94 -7.49
N VAL A 235 -15.81 -16.99 -6.19
CA VAL A 235 -16.36 -17.98 -5.25
C VAL A 235 -17.87 -17.84 -5.12
N HIS A 236 -18.39 -16.61 -5.12
CA HIS A 236 -19.83 -16.37 -5.05
C HIS A 236 -20.56 -16.84 -6.32
N ARG A 237 -19.99 -16.61 -7.50
CA ARG A 237 -20.50 -17.18 -8.76
C ARG A 237 -20.47 -18.70 -8.78
N ASP A 238 -19.42 -19.31 -8.23
CA ASP A 238 -19.37 -20.77 -8.11
C ASP A 238 -20.42 -21.30 -7.13
N ALA A 239 -20.69 -20.60 -6.02
CA ALA A 239 -21.78 -20.97 -5.12
C ALA A 239 -23.14 -20.93 -5.84
N ALA A 240 -23.38 -19.92 -6.68
CA ALA A 240 -24.59 -19.84 -7.51
C ALA A 240 -24.69 -21.02 -8.50
N ARG A 241 -23.56 -21.42 -9.11
CA ARG A 241 -23.51 -22.61 -9.98
C ARG A 241 -23.81 -23.89 -9.22
N VAL A 242 -23.30 -24.05 -7.99
CA VAL A 242 -23.62 -25.21 -7.14
C VAL A 242 -25.11 -25.24 -6.82
N LEU A 243 -25.73 -24.12 -6.45
CA LEU A 243 -27.16 -24.08 -6.16
C LEU A 243 -28.01 -24.39 -7.39
N ARG A 244 -27.69 -23.82 -8.55
CA ARG A 244 -28.43 -24.05 -9.80
C ARG A 244 -28.25 -25.47 -10.34
N HIS A 245 -26.99 -25.86 -10.55
CA HIS A 245 -26.64 -27.06 -11.31
C HIS A 245 -26.39 -28.29 -10.43
N GLY A 246 -26.07 -28.11 -9.14
CA GLY A 246 -25.99 -29.20 -8.16
C GLY A 246 -24.83 -30.15 -8.40
N GLN A 247 -25.09 -31.45 -8.21
CA GLN A 247 -24.10 -32.52 -8.30
C GLN A 247 -23.39 -32.61 -9.68
N PRO A 248 -24.08 -32.50 -10.83
CA PRO A 248 -23.42 -32.48 -12.14
C PRO A 248 -22.29 -31.45 -12.27
N TYR A 249 -22.45 -30.25 -11.69
CA TYR A 249 -21.41 -29.23 -11.69
C TYR A 249 -20.22 -29.62 -10.79
N LEU A 250 -20.49 -30.22 -9.64
CA LEU A 250 -19.46 -30.68 -8.69
C LEU A 250 -18.63 -31.83 -9.27
N GLU A 251 -19.25 -32.77 -9.95
CA GLU A 251 -18.57 -33.90 -10.60
C GLU A 251 -17.69 -33.44 -11.76
N ALA A 252 -18.18 -32.50 -12.57
CA ALA A 252 -17.39 -31.88 -13.63
C ALA A 252 -16.18 -31.09 -13.07
N ARG A 253 -16.30 -30.56 -11.86
CA ARG A 253 -15.26 -29.79 -11.19
C ARG A 253 -14.50 -30.68 -10.21
N ARG A 254 -13.67 -31.60 -10.73
CA ARG A 254 -12.80 -32.49 -9.93
C ARG A 254 -12.30 -31.74 -8.68
N PRO A 255 -12.68 -32.16 -7.47
CA PRO A 255 -12.26 -31.47 -6.26
C PRO A 255 -10.73 -31.52 -6.22
N ARG A 256 -10.09 -30.36 -6.30
CA ARG A 256 -8.70 -30.27 -5.84
C ARG A 256 -8.75 -30.66 -4.37
N THR A 257 -8.10 -31.77 -4.03
CA THR A 257 -7.84 -32.25 -2.67
C THR A 257 -6.89 -31.27 -1.95
N GLY A 258 -7.29 -30.01 -1.86
CA GLY A 258 -6.67 -29.00 -1.04
C GLY A 258 -7.32 -29.07 0.33
N GLY A 259 -6.74 -29.87 1.22
CA GLY A 259 -7.14 -29.88 2.62
C GLY A 259 -7.10 -28.47 3.20
N THR A 260 -7.98 -28.17 4.16
CA THR A 260 -7.93 -26.90 4.90
C THR A 260 -6.64 -26.83 5.70
N SER A 261 -5.59 -26.32 5.08
CA SER A 261 -4.30 -26.11 5.70
C SER A 261 -4.47 -25.13 6.87
N TRP A 262 -4.13 -25.58 8.08
CA TRP A 262 -4.01 -24.72 9.27
C TRP A 262 -2.77 -23.82 9.21
N VAL A 263 -1.84 -24.11 8.30
CA VAL A 263 -0.53 -23.44 8.22
C VAL A 263 -0.65 -21.92 8.14
N PRO A 264 -1.50 -21.31 7.28
CA PRO A 264 -1.59 -19.85 7.23
C PRO A 264 -2.07 -19.23 8.55
N ALA A 265 -3.02 -19.88 9.25
CA ALA A 265 -3.52 -19.38 10.53
C ALA A 265 -2.47 -19.52 11.63
N ALA A 266 -1.72 -20.63 11.66
CA ALA A 266 -0.63 -20.84 12.59
C ALA A 266 0.51 -19.83 12.38
N VAL A 267 0.87 -19.54 11.12
CA VAL A 267 1.87 -18.51 10.78
C VAL A 267 1.41 -17.13 11.23
N VAL A 268 0.16 -16.73 10.95
CA VAL A 268 -0.37 -15.44 11.40
C VAL A 268 -0.43 -15.35 12.92
N ALA A 269 -0.78 -16.44 13.61
CA ALA A 269 -0.78 -16.49 15.08
C ALA A 269 0.64 -16.34 15.66
N ALA A 270 1.63 -17.02 15.08
CA ALA A 270 3.02 -16.89 15.50
C ALA A 270 3.55 -15.46 15.31
N LEU A 271 3.25 -14.84 14.16
CA LEU A 271 3.61 -13.44 13.89
C LEU A 271 2.88 -12.48 14.85
N ALA A 272 1.60 -12.73 15.14
CA ALA A 272 0.84 -11.92 16.10
C ALA A 272 1.47 -12.00 17.50
N GLY A 273 1.82 -13.20 17.96
CA GLY A 273 2.51 -13.40 19.24
C GLY A 273 3.86 -12.69 19.30
N TRP A 274 4.64 -12.77 18.22
CA TRP A 274 5.90 -12.04 18.12
C TRP A 274 5.70 -10.53 18.15
N ALA A 275 4.73 -9.98 17.40
CA ALA A 275 4.42 -8.56 17.40
C ALA A 275 4.05 -8.04 18.80
N VAL A 276 3.26 -8.81 19.56
CA VAL A 276 2.91 -8.46 20.94
C VAL A 276 4.16 -8.42 21.82
N VAL A 277 5.01 -9.44 21.74
CA VAL A 277 6.26 -9.49 22.53
C VAL A 277 7.19 -8.33 22.18
N SER A 278 7.33 -7.99 20.90
CA SER A 278 8.14 -6.85 20.45
C SER A 278 7.59 -5.54 20.99
N ALA A 279 6.28 -5.31 20.89
CA ALA A 279 5.65 -4.10 21.41
C ALA A 279 5.82 -3.96 22.93
N VAL A 280 5.60 -5.04 23.69
CA VAL A 280 5.75 -5.04 25.16
C VAL A 280 7.19 -4.80 25.60
N ARG A 281 8.18 -5.31 24.86
CA ARG A 281 9.61 -5.13 25.19
C ARG A 281 10.14 -3.74 24.83
N ALA A 282 9.59 -3.11 23.81
CA ALA A 282 10.08 -1.83 23.30
C ALA A 282 9.42 -0.61 23.95
N LEU A 283 8.18 -0.74 24.42
CA LEU A 283 7.42 0.36 25.00
C LEU A 283 7.72 0.54 26.50
N PRO A 284 7.95 1.77 26.99
CA PRO A 284 8.10 2.03 28.40
C PRO A 284 6.78 1.81 29.16
N ALA A 285 6.86 1.44 30.44
CA ALA A 285 5.70 1.07 31.26
C ALA A 285 4.71 2.23 31.47
N ASP A 286 5.22 3.46 31.41
CA ASP A 286 4.50 4.73 31.53
C ASP A 286 4.19 5.37 30.16
N ALA A 287 4.34 4.63 29.06
CA ALA A 287 4.02 5.12 27.73
C ALA A 287 2.55 5.60 27.66
N PRO A 288 2.29 6.81 27.14
CA PRO A 288 0.93 7.28 26.99
C PRO A 288 0.17 6.43 25.96
N ALA A 289 -1.15 6.33 26.12
CA ALA A 289 -1.99 5.39 25.37
C ALA A 289 -1.84 5.47 23.84
N TYR A 290 -1.61 6.67 23.28
CA TYR A 290 -1.41 6.84 21.84
C TYR A 290 -0.07 6.26 21.35
N VAL A 291 0.99 6.30 22.16
CA VAL A 291 2.28 5.64 21.86
C VAL A 291 2.12 4.13 21.96
N VAL A 292 1.37 3.63 22.95
CA VAL A 292 1.06 2.20 23.06
C VAL A 292 0.28 1.70 21.85
N LEU A 293 -0.76 2.43 21.42
CA LEU A 293 -1.55 2.08 20.23
C LEU A 293 -0.70 2.11 18.95
N ALA A 294 0.17 3.10 18.80
CA ALA A 294 1.08 3.20 17.66
C ALA A 294 2.12 2.05 17.65
N GLY A 295 2.71 1.72 18.81
CA GLY A 295 3.68 0.63 18.95
C GLY A 295 3.05 -0.75 18.77
N ALA A 296 1.80 -0.92 19.21
CA ALA A 296 1.05 -2.16 19.08
C ALA A 296 0.36 -2.35 17.71
N ARG A 297 0.54 -1.44 16.75
CA ARG A 297 -0.12 -1.46 15.43
C ARG A 297 -0.07 -2.83 14.75
N ASP A 298 1.13 -3.41 14.62
CA ASP A 298 1.33 -4.68 13.92
C ASP A 298 0.64 -5.84 14.66
N ALA A 299 0.69 -5.82 16.00
CA ALA A 299 0.00 -6.80 16.84
C ALA A 299 -1.52 -6.71 16.67
N LEU A 300 -2.09 -5.51 16.74
CA LEU A 300 -3.52 -5.27 16.55
C LEU A 300 -3.98 -5.74 15.17
N PHE A 301 -3.23 -5.41 14.12
CA PHE A 301 -3.54 -5.84 12.76
C PHE A 301 -3.49 -7.36 12.58
N LEU A 302 -2.42 -8.01 13.07
CA LEU A 302 -2.25 -9.46 12.95
C LEU A 302 -3.26 -10.24 13.78
N VAL A 303 -3.61 -9.76 14.98
CA VAL A 303 -4.68 -10.34 15.81
C VAL A 303 -6.04 -10.19 15.11
N ALA A 304 -6.34 -9.03 14.51
CA ALA A 304 -7.57 -8.85 13.75
C ALA A 304 -7.63 -9.80 12.54
N LEU A 305 -6.54 -9.95 11.80
CA LEU A 305 -6.45 -10.93 10.71
C LEU A 305 -6.66 -12.36 11.20
N LEU A 306 -6.05 -12.74 12.32
CA LEU A 306 -6.22 -14.05 12.93
C LEU A 306 -7.68 -14.31 13.32
N VAL A 307 -8.33 -13.35 13.98
CA VAL A 307 -9.76 -13.43 14.35
C VAL A 307 -10.62 -13.62 13.10
N ILE A 308 -10.36 -12.85 12.04
CA ILE A 308 -11.06 -13.01 10.76
C ILE A 308 -10.84 -14.42 10.22
N MET A 309 -9.59 -14.92 10.17
CA MET A 309 -9.25 -16.26 9.68
C MET A 309 -9.96 -17.38 10.43
N LEU A 310 -9.98 -17.32 11.76
CA LEU A 310 -10.58 -18.33 12.62
C LEU A 310 -12.12 -18.30 12.54
N ARG A 311 -12.73 -17.11 12.63
CA ARG A 311 -14.20 -16.95 12.65
C ARG A 311 -14.87 -17.27 11.31
N THR A 312 -14.14 -17.11 10.21
CA THR A 312 -14.68 -17.33 8.85
C THR A 312 -14.13 -18.58 8.18
N ARG A 313 -13.50 -19.46 8.96
CA ARG A 313 -13.04 -20.76 8.48
C ARG A 313 -14.24 -21.60 8.02
N GLN A 314 -14.16 -22.08 6.78
CA GLN A 314 -15.12 -23.01 6.19
C GLN A 314 -14.37 -23.95 5.26
N SER A 315 -14.56 -25.25 5.42
CA SER A 315 -14.02 -26.25 4.48
C SER A 315 -14.78 -26.17 3.15
N ALA A 316 -14.14 -26.61 2.06
CA ALA A 316 -14.82 -26.66 0.76
C ALA A 316 -16.04 -27.58 0.79
N GLN A 317 -15.92 -28.73 1.46
CA GLN A 317 -17.02 -29.68 1.70
C GLN A 317 -18.14 -29.02 2.52
N GLY A 318 -17.83 -28.45 3.68
CA GLY A 318 -18.85 -27.79 4.52
C GLY A 318 -19.52 -26.58 3.86
N MET A 319 -18.91 -25.98 2.85
CA MET A 319 -19.57 -24.99 1.99
C MET A 319 -20.57 -25.65 1.03
N VAL A 320 -20.17 -26.75 0.38
CA VAL A 320 -21.04 -27.51 -0.52
C VAL A 320 -22.22 -28.11 0.24
N ASP A 321 -21.97 -28.74 1.39
CA ASP A 321 -23.01 -29.35 2.23
C ASP A 321 -24.06 -28.32 2.66
N GLN A 322 -23.62 -27.12 3.08
CA GLN A 322 -24.50 -26.02 3.42
C GLN A 322 -25.37 -25.60 2.22
N LEU A 323 -24.76 -25.40 1.04
CA LEU A 323 -25.48 -24.98 -0.16
C LEU A 323 -26.47 -26.06 -0.65
N MET A 324 -26.10 -27.33 -0.56
CA MET A 324 -26.98 -28.45 -0.93
C MET A 324 -28.14 -28.59 0.06
N ALA A 325 -27.92 -28.36 1.35
CA ALA A 325 -28.98 -28.32 2.37
C ALA A 325 -29.96 -27.17 2.10
N GLU A 326 -29.46 -25.96 1.82
CA GLU A 326 -30.29 -24.80 1.48
C GLU A 326 -31.11 -25.05 0.20
N ARG A 327 -30.52 -25.69 -0.81
CA ARG A 327 -31.24 -26.11 -2.02
C ARG A 327 -32.39 -27.09 -1.72
N GLY A 328 -32.16 -28.06 -0.83
CA GLY A 328 -33.20 -29.03 -0.43
C GLY A 328 -34.38 -28.38 0.30
N THR A 329 -34.13 -27.28 1.01
CA THR A 329 -35.19 -26.50 1.69
C THR A 329 -35.93 -25.52 0.77
N ALA A 330 -35.31 -25.12 -0.35
CA ALA A 330 -35.95 -24.25 -1.33
C ALA A 330 -37.01 -25.06 -2.10
N ARG A 331 -38.29 -24.67 -1.97
CA ARG A 331 -39.37 -25.26 -2.77
C ARG A 331 -38.97 -25.26 -4.25
N PRO A 332 -39.20 -26.36 -5.00
CA PRO A 332 -38.88 -26.40 -6.42
C PRO A 332 -39.59 -25.24 -7.11
N VAL A 333 -38.80 -24.33 -7.69
CA VAL A 333 -39.33 -23.28 -8.55
C VAL A 333 -39.94 -24.02 -9.74
N PRO A 334 -41.24 -23.84 -10.04
CA PRO A 334 -41.86 -24.50 -11.17
C PRO A 334 -41.06 -24.15 -12.43
N PRO A 335 -40.86 -25.11 -13.36
CA PRO A 335 -40.12 -24.86 -14.58
C PRO A 335 -40.71 -23.63 -15.25
N SER A 336 -39.88 -22.61 -15.51
CA SER A 336 -40.31 -21.47 -16.31
C SER A 336 -40.66 -22.02 -17.69
N ASN A 337 -41.95 -22.11 -18.00
CA ASN A 337 -42.41 -22.43 -19.34
C ASN A 337 -41.86 -21.34 -20.27
N GLY A 338 -40.77 -21.66 -20.96
CA GLY A 338 -40.16 -20.79 -21.94
C GLY A 338 -41.13 -20.64 -23.11
N THR A 339 -41.78 -19.48 -23.18
CA THR A 339 -42.36 -18.92 -24.40
C THR A 339 -41.30 -18.13 -25.14
#